data_AF-A0A812HBY3-F1
#
_entry.id   AF-A0A812HBY3-F1
#
_cell.length_a   1.000
_cell.length_b   1.000
_cell.length_c   1.000
_cell.angle_alpha   90.00
_cell.angle_beta   90.00
_cell.angle_gamma   90.00
#
_symmetry.space_group_name_H-M   'P 1'
#
loop_
_entity.id
_entity.type
_entity.pdbx_description
1 polymer ?
#
loop_
_entity_poly.entity_id
_entity_poly.type
_entity_poly.pdbx_seq_one_letter_code
_entity_poly.pdbx_strand_id
1 'polypeptide(L)'
;MALSVSSLLSSDDYEHRTCGMQHGLLAQVRVAMQALPDEGPAQELCQKVLDLLPGARAGVLLAPAMGKAFASAVRGEEPDLVVWLLPDPTDVDSKQTTFVKTGAENLEETFSAMYKLSWPTPPDVA
;
A
#
# COMPACT_ATOMS: atom_id res chain seq x y z
N MET A 1 -1.95 -13.28 -11.93
CA MET A 1 -3.03 -13.42 -10.92
C MET A 1 -3.36 -12.03 -10.41
N ALA A 2 -4.63 -11.64 -10.27
CA ALA A 2 -4.96 -10.31 -9.76
C ALA A 2 -4.82 -10.29 -8.22
N LEU A 3 -4.03 -9.35 -7.68
CA LEU A 3 -3.94 -9.16 -6.23
C LEU A 3 -5.28 -8.67 -5.70
N SER A 4 -5.77 -9.31 -4.63
CA SER A 4 -6.98 -8.87 -3.93
C SER A 4 -6.73 -8.87 -2.43
N VAL A 5 -7.33 -7.89 -1.73
CA VAL A 5 -7.21 -7.76 -0.27
C VAL A 5 -7.75 -9.00 0.43
N SER A 6 -8.89 -9.54 -0.04
CA SER A 6 -9.49 -10.74 0.55
C SER A 6 -8.57 -11.95 0.45
N SER A 7 -7.89 -12.13 -0.70
CA SER A 7 -6.95 -13.24 -0.88
C SER A 7 -5.72 -13.10 0.03
N LEU A 8 -5.24 -11.88 0.24
CA LEU A 8 -4.10 -11.62 1.12
C LEU A 8 -4.43 -11.83 2.60
N LEU A 9 -5.62 -11.38 3.04
CA LEU A 9 -6.06 -11.54 4.44
C LEU A 9 -6.40 -12.99 4.81
N SER A 10 -6.85 -13.80 3.86
CA SER A 10 -7.21 -15.20 4.10
C SER A 10 -6.08 -16.20 3.83
N SER A 11 -4.92 -15.74 3.36
CA SER A 11 -3.80 -16.60 2.99
C SER A 11 -2.88 -16.82 4.18
N ASP A 12 -2.49 -18.08 4.39
CA ASP A 12 -1.43 -18.45 5.35
C ASP A 12 -0.01 -18.18 4.79
N ASP A 13 0.09 -17.81 3.51
CA ASP A 13 1.36 -17.51 2.84
C ASP A 13 1.90 -16.12 3.18
N TYR A 14 1.13 -15.28 3.86
CA TYR A 14 1.53 -13.93 4.24
C TYR A 14 1.31 -13.67 5.72
N GLU A 15 2.33 -13.15 6.37
CA GLU A 15 2.18 -12.42 7.62
C GLU A 15 1.80 -10.98 7.32
N HIS A 16 0.99 -10.36 8.18
CA HIS A 16 0.58 -8.98 7.99
C HIS A 16 0.53 -8.16 9.27
N ARG A 17 0.81 -6.86 9.13
CA ARG A 17 0.75 -5.88 10.21
C ARG A 17 0.08 -4.60 9.73
N THR A 18 -0.83 -4.09 10.54
CA THR A 18 -1.58 -2.86 10.24
C THR A 18 -1.12 -1.72 11.14
N CYS A 19 -0.97 -0.53 10.56
CA CYS A 19 -0.70 0.71 11.27
C CYS A 19 -1.52 1.87 10.66
N GLY A 20 -1.53 3.03 11.32
CA GLY A 20 -2.04 4.25 10.71
C GLY A 20 -1.08 4.79 9.65
N MET A 21 -1.60 5.46 8.62
CA MET A 21 -0.76 6.07 7.59
C MET A 21 0.02 7.28 8.11
N GLN A 22 1.19 7.52 7.52
CA GLN A 22 1.92 8.78 7.73
C GLN A 22 1.18 9.93 7.04
N HIS A 23 1.24 11.14 7.62
CA HIS A 23 0.42 12.29 7.20
C HIS A 23 0.59 12.70 5.72
N GLY A 24 1.83 12.66 5.20
CA GLY A 24 2.13 12.97 3.81
C GLY A 24 1.54 11.94 2.84
N LEU A 25 1.68 10.65 3.14
CA LEU A 25 1.06 9.59 2.35
C LEU A 25 -0.46 9.70 2.37
N LEU A 26 -1.04 9.94 3.56
CA LEU A 26 -2.48 10.12 3.72
C LEU A 26 -3.02 11.29 2.88
N ALA A 27 -2.30 12.42 2.84
CA ALA A 27 -2.68 13.55 2.00
C ALA A 27 -2.75 13.18 0.51
N GLN A 28 -1.81 12.35 0.02
CA GLN A 28 -1.85 11.88 -1.38
C GLN A 28 -2.98 10.89 -1.63
N VAL A 29 -3.26 9.99 -0.68
CA VAL A 29 -4.42 9.11 -0.75
C VAL A 29 -5.71 9.93 -0.88
N ARG A 30 -5.86 11.02 -0.11
CA ARG A 30 -7.04 11.90 -0.21
C ARG A 30 -7.20 12.53 -1.58
N VAL A 31 -6.10 13.05 -2.15
CA VAL A 31 -6.12 13.63 -3.51
C VAL A 31 -6.57 12.59 -4.53
N ALA A 32 -6.02 11.37 -4.45
CA ALA A 32 -6.43 10.27 -5.34
C ALA A 32 -7.91 9.90 -5.16
N MET A 33 -8.39 9.80 -3.91
CA MET A 33 -9.79 9.45 -3.62
C MET A 33 -10.79 10.53 -4.10
N GLN A 34 -10.42 11.81 -4.03
CA GLN A 34 -11.25 12.92 -4.50
C GLN A 34 -11.35 13.00 -6.02
N ALA A 35 -10.37 12.45 -6.74
CA ALA A 35 -10.37 12.44 -8.21
C ALA A 35 -11.29 11.35 -8.80
N LEU A 36 -11.74 10.38 -7.99
CA LEU A 36 -12.62 9.32 -8.47
C LEU A 36 -13.92 9.91 -9.06
N PRO A 37 -14.42 9.36 -10.18
CA PRO A 37 -14.08 8.05 -10.74
C PRO A 37 -12.86 8.01 -11.68
N ASP A 38 -12.09 9.10 -11.83
CA ASP A 38 -10.81 9.03 -12.55
C ASP A 38 -9.80 8.19 -11.74
N GLU A 39 -9.50 6.98 -12.22
CA GLU A 39 -8.56 6.05 -11.59
C GLU A 39 -7.09 6.47 -11.83
N GLY A 40 -6.80 7.43 -12.72
CA GLY A 40 -5.44 7.86 -13.08
C GLY A 40 -4.59 8.30 -11.88
N PRO A 41 -5.06 9.25 -11.04
CA PRO A 41 -4.33 9.68 -9.84
C PRO A 41 -4.14 8.55 -8.80
N ALA A 42 -5.12 7.65 -8.66
CA ALA A 42 -5.01 6.48 -7.79
C ALA A 42 -3.93 5.50 -8.29
N GLN A 43 -3.88 5.28 -9.61
CA GLN A 43 -2.87 4.44 -10.24
C GLN A 43 -1.47 5.04 -10.13
N GLU A 44 -1.32 6.35 -10.34
CA GLU A 44 -0.06 7.06 -10.17
C GLU A 44 0.45 6.96 -8.72
N LEU A 45 -0.44 7.12 -7.73
CA LEU A 45 -0.10 6.94 -6.33
C LEU A 45 0.40 5.53 -6.04
N CYS A 46 -0.31 4.49 -6.50
CA CYS A 46 0.13 3.11 -6.33
C CYS A 46 1.52 2.86 -6.94
N GLN A 47 1.80 3.42 -8.12
CA GLN A 47 3.11 3.30 -8.75
C GLN A 47 4.21 4.01 -7.94
N LYS A 48 3.97 5.24 -7.48
CA LYS A 48 4.92 5.98 -6.63
C LYS A 48 5.22 5.23 -5.34
N VAL A 49 4.21 4.68 -4.68
CA VAL A 49 4.40 3.88 -3.47
C VAL A 49 5.19 2.62 -3.78
N LEU A 50 4.91 1.94 -4.90
CA LEU A 50 5.63 0.74 -5.33
C LEU A 50 7.12 1.01 -5.56
N ASP A 51 7.45 2.17 -6.11
CA ASP A 51 8.84 2.60 -6.35
C ASP A 51 9.60 2.85 -5.03
N LEU A 52 8.89 3.14 -3.93
CA LEU A 52 9.47 3.26 -2.58
C LEU A 52 9.66 1.91 -1.88
N LEU A 53 8.95 0.85 -2.32
CA LEU A 53 9.07 -0.46 -1.70
C LEU A 53 10.42 -1.11 -2.08
N PRO A 54 11.08 -1.81 -1.16
CA PRO A 54 12.28 -2.58 -1.48
C PRO A 54 11.95 -3.85 -2.29
N GLY A 55 13.01 -4.52 -2.78
CA GLY A 55 12.91 -5.86 -3.36
C GLY A 55 12.42 -5.92 -4.81
N ALA A 56 12.65 -7.05 -5.48
CA ALA A 56 12.31 -7.22 -6.89
C ALA A 56 10.83 -7.59 -7.13
N ARG A 57 10.09 -7.97 -6.08
CA ARG A 57 8.72 -8.50 -6.18
C ARG A 57 7.80 -7.83 -5.16
N ALA A 58 7.15 -6.74 -5.53
CA ALA A 58 6.36 -5.96 -4.60
C ALA A 58 4.99 -5.57 -5.19
N GLY A 59 4.01 -5.32 -4.34
CA GLY A 59 2.68 -4.90 -4.74
C GLY A 59 2.15 -3.76 -3.90
N VAL A 60 1.32 -2.90 -4.49
CA VAL A 60 0.55 -1.87 -3.80
C VAL A 60 -0.90 -1.96 -4.22
N LEU A 61 -1.80 -1.88 -3.24
CA LEU A 61 -3.24 -1.81 -3.45
C LEU A 61 -3.77 -0.54 -2.80
N LEU A 62 -4.52 0.28 -3.56
CA LEU A 62 -5.43 1.27 -2.98
C LEU A 62 -6.84 0.71 -3.11
N ALA A 63 -7.41 0.27 -2.00
CA ALA A 63 -8.64 -0.52 -2.03
C ALA A 63 -9.50 -0.30 -0.77
N PRO A 64 -10.83 -0.34 -0.89
CA PRO A 64 -11.71 -0.35 0.28
C PRO A 64 -11.54 -1.67 1.06
N ALA A 65 -12.11 -1.73 2.27
CA ALA A 65 -12.12 -2.96 3.08
C ALA A 65 -12.83 -4.13 2.36
N MET A 66 -13.83 -3.82 1.54
CA MET A 66 -14.57 -4.78 0.73
C MET A 66 -14.87 -4.22 -0.66
N GLY A 67 -14.70 -5.06 -1.68
CA GLY A 67 -14.98 -4.72 -3.08
C GLY A 67 -13.74 -4.69 -3.96
N LYS A 68 -13.88 -4.09 -5.15
CA LYS A 68 -12.80 -3.93 -6.12
C LYS A 68 -11.81 -2.87 -5.62
N ALA A 69 -10.51 -3.11 -5.83
CA ALA A 69 -9.49 -2.08 -5.65
C ALA A 69 -9.76 -0.89 -6.58
N PHE A 70 -9.48 0.32 -6.08
CA PHE A 70 -9.52 1.55 -6.86
C PHE A 70 -8.34 1.59 -7.84
N ALA A 71 -7.17 1.15 -7.38
CA ALA A 71 -5.97 1.03 -8.19
C ALA A 71 -5.00 -0.01 -7.61
N SER A 72 -4.08 -0.48 -8.43
CA SER A 72 -3.03 -1.41 -8.01
C SER A 72 -1.78 -1.29 -8.87
N ALA A 73 -0.60 -1.42 -8.26
CA ALA A 73 0.66 -1.50 -8.98
C ALA A 73 1.45 -2.72 -8.49
N VAL A 74 2.13 -3.42 -9.40
CA VAL A 74 2.91 -4.63 -9.08
C VAL A 74 4.23 -4.60 -9.82
N ARG A 75 5.31 -4.92 -9.12
CA ARG A 75 6.65 -5.18 -9.65
C ARG A 75 6.93 -6.66 -9.51
N GLY A 76 7.33 -7.31 -10.60
CA GLY A 76 7.58 -8.76 -10.63
C GLY A 76 6.31 -9.61 -10.61
N GLU A 77 6.49 -10.92 -10.71
CA GLU A 77 5.41 -11.91 -10.55
C GLU A 77 5.40 -12.41 -9.10
N GLU A 78 4.21 -12.62 -8.54
CA GLU A 78 4.01 -13.11 -7.16
C GLU A 78 4.79 -12.29 -6.10
N PRO A 79 4.27 -11.12 -5.72
CA PRO A 79 4.97 -10.22 -4.79
C PRO A 79 5.22 -10.88 -3.44
N ASP A 80 6.42 -10.75 -2.90
CA ASP A 80 6.73 -11.21 -1.54
C ASP A 80 6.49 -10.11 -0.48
N LEU A 81 6.29 -8.87 -0.93
CA LEU A 81 5.90 -7.71 -0.13
C LEU A 81 4.69 -7.01 -0.76
N VAL A 82 3.62 -6.82 0.00
CA VAL A 82 2.46 -6.05 -0.48
C VAL A 82 2.09 -4.97 0.55
N VAL A 83 1.84 -3.76 0.08
CA VAL A 83 1.27 -2.68 0.90
C VAL A 83 -0.15 -2.40 0.45
N TRP A 84 -1.10 -2.54 1.36
CA TRP A 84 -2.48 -2.14 1.17
C TRP A 84 -2.75 -0.82 1.88
N LEU A 85 -3.17 0.17 1.10
CA LEU A 85 -3.68 1.45 1.57
C LEU A 85 -5.21 1.34 1.65
N LEU A 86 -5.73 1.31 2.87
CA LEU A 86 -7.16 1.33 3.16
C LEU A 86 -7.57 2.79 3.44
N PRO A 87 -8.21 3.47 2.48
CA PRO A 87 -8.76 4.79 2.72
C PRO A 87 -10.03 4.67 3.55
N ASP A 88 -10.16 5.53 4.57
CA ASP A 88 -11.43 5.75 5.25
C ASP A 88 -12.11 7.00 4.65
N PRO A 89 -13.38 6.94 4.23
CA PRO A 89 -14.10 8.09 3.66
C PRO A 89 -14.24 9.27 4.63
N THR A 90 -14.23 9.01 5.95
CA THR A 90 -14.26 10.03 6.99
C THR A 90 -12.86 10.42 7.48
N ASP A 91 -11.83 9.73 6.96
CA ASP A 91 -10.41 9.99 7.18
C ASP A 91 -9.93 9.81 8.64
N VAL A 92 -10.81 9.37 9.53
CA VAL A 92 -10.49 9.14 10.94
C VAL A 92 -9.58 7.92 11.14
N ASP A 93 -9.72 6.91 10.27
CA ASP A 93 -9.10 5.60 10.50
C ASP A 93 -8.43 4.99 9.26
N SER A 94 -7.93 5.81 8.33
CA SER A 94 -7.18 5.30 7.18
C SER A 94 -5.96 4.47 7.62
N LYS A 95 -5.86 3.24 7.12
CA LYS A 95 -4.84 2.26 7.53
C LYS A 95 -3.88 1.91 6.42
N GLN A 96 -2.65 1.60 6.79
CA GLN A 96 -1.71 0.86 5.98
C GLN A 96 -1.57 -0.54 6.54
N THR A 97 -1.77 -1.56 5.71
CA THR A 97 -1.44 -2.95 6.05
C THR A 97 -0.28 -3.41 5.18
N THR A 98 0.77 -3.90 5.81
CA THR A 98 1.91 -4.50 5.12
C THR A 98 1.76 -6.01 5.20
N PHE A 99 1.89 -6.70 4.07
CA PHE A 99 1.94 -8.16 3.95
C PHE A 99 3.33 -8.56 3.52
N VAL A 100 3.91 -9.55 4.18
CA VAL A 100 5.22 -10.13 3.82
C VAL A 100 5.06 -11.64 3.75
N LYS A 101 5.61 -12.26 2.72
CA LYS A 101 5.51 -13.70 2.52
C LYS A 101 6.12 -14.46 3.72
N THR A 102 5.39 -15.44 4.24
CA THR A 102 5.81 -16.26 5.37
C THR A 102 7.14 -16.95 5.07
N GLY A 103 8.05 -16.95 6.04
CA GLY A 103 9.39 -17.55 5.90
C GLY A 103 10.42 -16.66 5.18
N ALA A 104 10.12 -15.38 4.93
CA ALA A 104 11.12 -14.42 4.47
C ALA A 104 12.25 -14.25 5.52
N GLU A 105 13.51 -14.28 5.08
CA GLU A 105 14.68 -14.22 5.98
C GLU A 105 14.71 -12.95 6.84
N ASN A 106 14.23 -11.82 6.30
CA ASN A 106 14.29 -10.50 6.94
C ASN A 106 12.91 -9.96 7.33
N LEU A 107 12.01 -10.83 7.79
CA LEU A 107 10.61 -10.51 8.06
C LEU A 107 10.44 -9.31 9.01
N GLU A 108 11.08 -9.34 10.18
CA GLU A 108 10.97 -8.27 11.18
C GLU A 108 11.56 -6.95 10.70
N GLU A 109 12.71 -7.01 10.03
CA GLU A 109 13.35 -5.82 9.44
C GLU A 109 12.46 -5.21 8.36
N THR A 110 11.82 -6.04 7.54
CA THR A 110 10.88 -5.59 6.50
C THR A 110 9.68 -4.91 7.14
N PHE A 111 9.07 -5.49 8.17
CA PHE A 111 7.98 -4.85 8.89
C PHE A 111 8.41 -3.54 9.56
N SER A 112 9.60 -3.49 10.16
CA SER A 112 10.14 -2.29 10.78
C SER A 112 10.36 -1.18 9.75
N ALA A 113 10.94 -1.50 8.59
CA ALA A 113 11.18 -0.55 7.51
C ALA A 113 9.88 -0.02 6.88
N MET A 114 8.86 -0.88 6.77
CA MET A 114 7.57 -0.52 6.18
C MET A 114 6.59 0.12 7.18
N TYR A 115 6.89 0.09 8.48
CA TYR A 115 6.03 0.70 9.50
C TYR A 115 5.90 2.20 9.28
N LYS A 116 4.67 2.69 9.08
CA LYS A 116 4.36 4.08 8.73
C LYS A 116 5.22 4.57 7.56
N LEU A 117 4.98 4.00 6.38
CA LEU A 117 5.76 4.27 5.17
C LEU A 117 5.94 5.79 4.99
N SER A 118 7.20 6.22 4.97
CA SER A 118 7.55 7.62 4.88
C SER A 118 7.27 8.12 3.46
N TRP A 119 6.46 9.17 3.35
CA TRP A 119 6.27 9.85 2.08
C TRP A 119 7.35 10.93 1.91
N PRO A 120 8.08 10.96 0.79
CA PRO A 120 9.02 12.03 0.54
C PRO A 120 8.24 13.35 0.55
N THR A 121 8.62 14.23 1.47
CA THR A 121 8.12 15.61 1.43
C THR A 121 8.77 16.22 0.18
N PRO A 122 8.02 16.86 -0.72
CA PRO A 122 8.65 17.63 -1.78
C PRO A 122 9.64 18.59 -1.12
N PRO A 123 10.87 18.76 -1.66
CA PRO A 123 11.80 19.73 -1.10
C PRO A 123 11.08 21.07 -1.05
N ASP A 124 11.08 21.71 0.13
CA ASP A 124 10.49 23.03 0.32
C ASP A 124 10.95 23.91 -0.84
N VAL A 125 9.98 24.43 -1.59
CA VAL A 125 10.24 25.47 -2.58
C VAL A 125 10.55 26.71 -1.76
N ALA A 126 11.84 26.90 -1.47
CA ALA A 126 12.38 28.12 -0.87
C ALA A 126 12.20 29.32 -1.80
#